data_AF-A0A2D6IT84-F1
#
_entry.id   AF-A0A2D6IT84-F1
#
_cell.length_a   1.000
_cell.length_b   1.000
_cell.length_c   1.000
_cell.angle_alpha   90.00
_cell.angle_beta   90.00
_cell.angle_gamma   90.00
#
_symmetry.space_group_name_H-M   'P 1'
#
loop_
_entity.id
_entity.type
_entity.pdbx_description
1 polymer ?
#
loop_
_entity_poly.entity_id
_entity_poly.type
_entity_poly.pdbx_seq_one_letter_code
_entity_poly.pdbx_strand_id
1 'polypeptide(L)' 'MRDSDRFCRRFGTLIAFGIDVGGIPHRYAAREFVYMVNLGMRPEAAIVIATINTAKLFRLENTGSVGRIDFPIL' A
#
# COMPACT_ATOMS: atom_id res chain seq x y z
N MET A 1 -4.32 -16.22 -0.30
CA MET A 1 -4.34 -14.74 -0.27
C MET A 1 -5.16 -14.19 0.89
N ARG A 2 -6.48 -14.43 0.96
CA ARG A 2 -7.36 -13.89 2.02
C ARG A 2 -6.90 -14.25 3.44
N ASP A 3 -6.65 -15.53 3.69
CA ASP A 3 -6.25 -15.99 5.03
C ASP A 3 -4.83 -15.57 5.38
N SER A 4 -3.95 -15.52 4.39
CA SER A 4 -2.57 -15.03 4.52
C SER A 4 -2.53 -13.56 4.93
N ASP A 5 -3.32 -12.70 4.28
CA ASP A 5 -3.42 -11.28 4.62
C ASP A 5 -3.95 -11.08 6.05
N ARG A 6 -5.03 -11.80 6.41
CA ARG A 6 -5.57 -11.78 7.78
C ARG A 6 -4.55 -12.26 8.81
N PHE A 7 -3.80 -13.31 8.48
CA PHE A 7 -2.73 -13.84 9.33
C PHE A 7 -1.63 -12.79 9.54
N CYS A 8 -1.07 -12.23 8.47
CA CYS A 8 -0.03 -11.21 8.55
C CYS A 8 -0.46 -10.02 9.42
N ARG A 9 -1.71 -9.54 9.25
CA ARG A 9 -2.27 -8.47 10.09
C ARG A 9 -2.41 -8.87 11.55
N ARG A 10 -2.74 -10.13 11.85
CA ARG A 10 -2.86 -10.64 13.23
C ARG A 10 -1.51 -10.78 13.93
N PHE A 11 -0.45 -11.12 13.19
CA PHE A 11 0.88 -11.35 13.74
C PHE A 11 1.83 -10.15 13.57
N GLY A 12 1.34 -9.02 13.08
CA GLY A 12 2.11 -7.79 12.94
C GLY A 12 3.16 -7.84 11.83
N THR A 13 3.02 -8.75 10.85
CA THR A 13 3.90 -8.81 9.70
C THR A 13 3.71 -7.58 8.82
N LEU A 14 4.82 -6.98 8.38
CA LEU A 14 4.78 -5.81 7.50
C LEU A 14 4.29 -6.22 6.10
N ILE A 15 3.29 -5.50 5.59
CA ILE A 15 2.67 -5.77 4.27
C ILE A 15 3.00 -4.61 3.34
N ALA A 16 3.42 -4.92 2.11
CA ALA A 16 3.55 -3.98 1.00
C ALA A 16 2.50 -4.29 -0.07
N PHE A 17 2.09 -3.28 -0.84
CA PHE A 17 1.06 -3.44 -1.87
C PHE A 17 1.63 -4.09 -3.14
N GLY A 18 0.96 -5.14 -3.61
CA GLY A 18 1.35 -5.89 -4.80
C GLY A 18 0.14 -6.60 -5.42
N ILE A 19 0.02 -6.53 -6.74
CA ILE A 19 -1.18 -6.88 -7.51
C ILE A 19 -0.96 -8.00 -8.52
N ASP A 20 0.30 -8.39 -8.73
CA ASP A 20 0.71 -9.35 -9.76
C ASP A 20 0.10 -9.05 -11.14
N VAL A 21 0.23 -7.78 -11.57
CA VAL A 21 -0.30 -7.37 -12.87
C VAL A 21 0.56 -7.95 -13.98
N GLY A 22 -0.10 -8.73 -14.82
CA GLY A 22 0.46 -9.46 -15.96
C GLY A 22 -0.58 -10.42 -16.55
N GLY A 23 -1.43 -10.99 -15.69
CA GLY A 23 -2.59 -11.80 -16.08
C GLY A 23 -3.91 -11.01 -16.25
N ILE A 24 -3.93 -9.72 -15.91
CA ILE A 24 -5.09 -8.83 -16.04
C ILE A 24 -4.69 -7.51 -16.73
N PRO A 25 -5.62 -6.79 -17.39
CA PRO A 25 -5.30 -5.50 -17.99
C PRO A 25 -4.74 -4.50 -16.97
N HIS A 26 -3.60 -3.86 -17.30
CA HIS A 26 -2.84 -2.98 -16.41
C HIS A 26 -3.67 -1.89 -15.73
N ARG A 27 -4.71 -1.37 -16.40
CA ARG A 27 -5.61 -0.33 -15.88
C ARG A 27 -6.37 -0.73 -14.61
N TYR A 28 -6.43 -2.02 -14.27
CA TYR A 28 -7.22 -2.51 -13.13
C TYR A 28 -6.43 -2.64 -11.82
N ALA A 29 -5.17 -2.22 -11.78
CA ALA A 29 -4.31 -2.27 -10.60
C ALA A 29 -4.98 -1.72 -9.32
N ALA A 30 -5.69 -0.60 -9.43
CA ALA A 30 -6.33 0.05 -8.29
C ALA A 30 -7.49 -0.76 -7.66
N ARG A 31 -7.99 -1.81 -8.33
CA ARG A 31 -9.07 -2.64 -7.77
C ARG A 31 -8.61 -3.46 -6.55
N GLU A 32 -7.30 -3.69 -6.39
CA GLU A 32 -6.78 -4.43 -5.25
C GLU A 32 -7.09 -3.74 -3.91
N PHE A 33 -7.16 -2.40 -3.88
CA PHE A 33 -7.61 -1.67 -2.70
C PHE A 33 -9.02 -2.09 -2.25
N VAL A 34 -9.94 -2.26 -3.20
CA VAL A 34 -11.31 -2.70 -2.92
C VAL A 34 -11.31 -4.10 -2.34
N TYR A 35 -10.51 -5.00 -2.89
CA TYR A 35 -10.40 -6.35 -2.36
C TYR A 35 -9.85 -6.34 -0.94
N MET A 36 -8.72 -5.67 -0.68
CA MET A 36 -8.11 -5.59 0.64
C MET A 36 -9.07 -5.04 1.71
N VAL A 37 -9.83 -3.99 1.39
CA VAL A 37 -10.84 -3.44 2.30
C VAL A 37 -11.95 -4.47 2.55
N ASN A 38 -12.45 -5.14 1.51
CA ASN A 38 -13.43 -6.24 1.64
C ASN A 38 -12.89 -7.45 2.43
N LEU A 39 -11.56 -7.62 2.53
CA LEU A 39 -10.91 -8.62 3.37
C LEU A 39 -10.75 -8.20 4.85
N GLY A 40 -11.17 -6.97 5.19
CA GLY A 40 -11.12 -6.41 6.54
C GLY A 40 -9.87 -5.59 6.84
N MET A 41 -9.11 -5.17 5.83
CA MET A 41 -8.09 -4.14 6.01
C MET A 41 -8.78 -2.77 6.13
N ARG A 42 -8.33 -1.93 7.07
CA ARG A 42 -8.83 -0.55 7.15
C ARG A 42 -8.43 0.24 5.89
N PRO A 43 -9.30 1.12 5.36
CA PRO A 43 -8.97 1.92 4.16
C PRO A 43 -7.67 2.73 4.32
N GLU A 44 -7.43 3.30 5.49
CA GLU A 44 -6.20 4.07 5.74
C GLU A 44 -4.96 3.16 5.69
N ALA A 45 -5.07 1.94 6.22
CA ALA A 45 -3.99 0.96 6.18
C ALA A 45 -3.72 0.51 4.73
N ALA A 46 -4.76 0.33 3.92
CA ALA A 46 -4.62 -0.02 2.50
C ALA A 46 -3.80 1.03 1.73
N ILE A 47 -4.00 2.32 2.03
CA ILE A 47 -3.19 3.40 1.46
C ILE A 47 -1.75 3.33 1.98
N VAL A 48 -1.55 3.20 3.30
CA VAL A 48 -0.20 3.15 3.92
C VAL A 48 0.65 2.01 3.37
N ILE A 49 0.07 0.83 3.14
CA ILE A 49 0.83 -0.29 2.59
C ILE A 49 1.24 -0.06 1.13
N ALA A 50 0.51 0.78 0.39
CA ALA A 50 0.80 1.13 -1.00
C ALA A 50 1.74 2.31 -1.15
N THR A 51 2.01 3.03 -0.05
CA THR A 51 2.88 4.20 -0.05
C THR A 51 4.09 3.98 0.86
N ILE A 52 3.94 4.17 2.17
CA ILE A 52 5.05 4.15 3.14
C ILE A 52 5.71 2.77 3.22
N ASN A 53 4.94 1.68 3.27
CA ASN A 53 5.53 0.35 3.39
C ASN A 53 6.21 -0.10 2.09
N THR A 54 5.60 0.19 0.93
CA THR A 54 6.23 -0.06 -0.36
C THR A 54 7.51 0.77 -0.54
N ALA A 55 7.51 2.03 -0.12
CA ALA A 55 8.71 2.88 -0.13
C ALA A 55 9.84 2.27 0.71
N LYS A 56 9.53 1.75 1.91
CA LYS A 56 10.50 1.01 2.75
C LYS A 56 11.00 -0.27 2.07
N LEU A 57 10.10 -1.04 1.44
CA LEU A 57 10.49 -2.26 0.71
C LEU A 57 11.48 -1.95 -0.43
N PHE A 58 11.26 -0.83 -1.13
CA PHE A 58 12.09 -0.41 -2.27
C PHE A 58 13.30 0.45 -1.87
N ARG A 59 13.50 0.74 -0.58
CA ARG A 59 14.56 1.64 -0.08
C ARG A 59 14.50 3.04 -0.71
N LEU A 60 13.28 3.55 -0.81
CA LEU A 60 12.93 4.88 -1.33
C LEU A 60 12.19 5.67 -0.26
N GLU A 61 12.69 5.71 0.98
CA GLU A 61 12.00 6.25 2.15
C GLU A 61 11.73 7.76 2.06
N ASN A 62 12.36 8.46 1.12
CA ASN A 62 12.05 9.84 0.76
C ASN A 62 10.80 9.98 -0.14
N THR A 63 10.16 8.87 -0.52
CA THR A 63 8.91 8.80 -1.26
C THR A 63 7.80 8.17 -0.42
N GLY A 64 6.55 8.17 -0.93
CA GLY A 64 5.42 7.51 -0.26
C GLY A 64 4.74 8.35 0.84
N SER A 65 5.20 9.56 1.10
CA SER A 65 4.47 10.55 1.92
C SER A 65 4.54 11.92 1.27
N VAL A 66 3.46 12.69 1.39
CA VAL A 66 3.49 14.12 1.05
C VAL A 66 4.03 14.87 2.26
N GLY A 67 5.23 15.44 2.11
CA GLY A 67 5.87 16.28 3.12
C GLY A 67 5.42 17.74 3.06
N ARG A 68 6.00 18.56 3.93
CA ARG A 68 5.82 20.01 3.89
C ARG A 68 6.62 20.59 2.72
N ILE A 69 5.95 21.37 1.88
CA ILE A 69 6.60 22.22 0.87
C ILE A 69 6.89 23.55 1.56
N ASP A 70 8.15 23.80 1.89
CA ASP A 70 8.57 25.13 2.32
C ASP A 70 8.59 26.03 1.07
N PHE A 71 7.57 26.86 0.91
CA PHE A 71 7.64 27.97 -0.02
C PHE A 71 8.65 28.98 0.55
N PRO A 72 9.74 29.30 -0.15
CA PRO A 72 10.56 30.44 0.25
C PRO A 72 9.66 31.68 0.18
N ILE A 73 9.46 32.30 1.34
CA ILE A 73 8.75 33.57 1.45
C ILE A 73 9.61 34.58 0.68
N LEU A 74 9.00 35.22 -0.33
CA LEU A 74 9.57 36.34 -1.09
C LEU A 74 9.99 37.50 -0.18
#